data_AF-A0A068VJM4-F1
#
_entry.id   AF-A0A068VJM4-F1
#
_cell.length_a   1.000
_cell.length_b   1.000
_cell.length_c   1.000
_cell.angle_alpha   90.00
_cell.angle_beta   90.00
_cell.angle_gamma   90.00
#
_symmetry.space_group_name_H-M   'P 1'
#
loop_
_entity.id
_entity.type
_entity.pdbx_description
1 polymer ?
#
loop_
_entity_poly.entity_id
_entity_poly.type
_entity_poly.pdbx_seq_one_letter_code
_entity_poly.pdbx_strand_id
1 'polypeptide(L)' 'MKKGFPELGLTQKDCIEMSWIESVLYIAKYPRNIQPKFLLQGKPLLNKVYFKAKSDFVKEPIKEHALEGIW' A
#
# COMPACT_ATOMS: atom_id res chain seq x y z
N MET A 1 9.47 8.18 15.14
CA MET A 1 9.71 7.18 14.07
C MET A 1 11.04 6.41 14.23
N LYS A 2 11.83 6.64 15.29
CA LYS A 2 13.16 6.03 15.45
C LYS A 2 13.20 4.74 16.28
N LYS A 3 12.05 4.27 16.76
CA LYS A 3 11.92 3.04 17.57
C LYS A 3 11.18 2.01 16.73
N GLY A 4 11.75 0.82 16.56
CA GLY A 4 11.15 -0.31 15.82
C GLY A 4 11.70 -0.51 14.41
N PHE A 5 11.76 0.54 13.58
CA PHE A 5 12.27 0.45 12.20
C PHE A 5 12.94 1.75 11.73
N PRO A 6 14.07 2.15 12.34
CA PRO A 6 14.78 3.39 11.99
C PRO A 6 15.38 3.38 10.58
N GLU A 7 15.66 2.21 9.99
CA GLU A 7 16.28 2.02 8.68
C GLU A 7 15.43 2.60 7.54
N LEU A 8 14.10 2.66 7.73
CA LEU A 8 13.19 3.29 6.77
C LEU A 8 13.38 4.82 6.67
N GLY A 9 13.95 5.45 7.70
CA GLY A 9 14.20 6.90 7.69
C GLY A 9 12.96 7.78 7.70
N LEU A 10 11.79 7.23 8.07
CA LEU A 10 10.50 7.94 8.06
C LEU A 10 10.57 9.25 8.87
N THR A 11 9.98 10.32 8.32
CA THR A 11 9.85 11.63 8.97
C THR A 11 8.39 12.09 9.04
N GLN A 12 8.09 13.07 9.90
CA GLN A 12 6.72 13.62 10.03
C GLN A 12 6.19 14.21 8.72
N LYS A 13 7.08 14.66 7.83
CA LYS A 13 6.71 15.21 6.51
C LYS A 13 6.15 14.14 5.56
N ASP A 14 6.47 12.87 5.82
CA ASP A 14 6.00 11.73 5.01
C ASP A 14 4.64 11.21 5.49
N CYS A 15 4.21 11.60 6.70
CA CYS A 15 2.95 11.19 7.28
C CYS A 15 1.82 12.15 6.92
N ILE A 16 0.64 11.59 6.65
CA ILE A 16 -0.58 12.33 6.38
C ILE A 16 -1.65 11.79 7.32
N GLU A 17 -2.13 12.63 8.24
CA GLU A 17 -3.26 12.30 9.11
C GLU A 17 -4.57 12.48 8.35
N MET A 18 -5.48 11.52 8.50
CA MET A 18 -6.80 11.52 7.86
C MET A 18 -7.74 10.58 8.61
N SER A 19 -9.04 10.66 8.36
CA SER A 19 -10.02 9.71 8.90
C SER A 19 -9.80 8.31 8.31
N TRP A 20 -10.32 7.28 9.00
CA TRP A 20 -10.23 5.90 8.51
C TRP A 20 -10.76 5.74 7.08
N ILE A 21 -11.89 6.38 6.74
CA ILE A 21 -12.50 6.24 5.41
C ILE A 21 -11.69 6.96 4.32
N GLU A 22 -10.99 8.04 4.65
CA GLU A 22 -10.05 8.70 3.73
C GLU A 22 -8.81 7.83 3.50
N SER A 23 -8.35 7.09 4.53
CA SER A 23 -7.23 6.15 4.37
C SER A 23 -7.56 5.00 3.41
N VAL A 24 -8.82 4.56 3.35
CA VAL A 24 -9.28 3.55 2.36
C VAL A 24 -9.10 4.07 0.95
N LEU A 25 -9.49 5.33 0.68
CA LEU A 25 -9.27 5.98 -0.62
C LEU A 25 -7.78 6.13 -0.93
N TYR A 26 -6.97 6.56 0.04
CA TYR A 26 -5.53 6.74 -0.10
C TYR A 26 -4.81 5.42 -0.47
N ILE A 27 -5.06 4.33 0.27
CA ILE A 27 -4.43 3.02 0.01
C ILE A 27 -4.88 2.44 -1.33
N ALA A 28 -6.14 2.65 -1.72
CA ALA A 28 -6.66 2.27 -3.03
C ALA A 28 -6.18 3.18 -4.18
N LYS A 29 -5.25 4.11 -3.90
CA LYS A 29 -4.61 5.02 -4.86
C LYS A 29 -5.58 5.97 -5.56
N TYR A 30 -6.68 6.32 -4.90
CA TYR A 30 -7.56 7.38 -5.39
C TYR A 30 -6.91 8.77 -5.21
N PRO A 31 -7.22 9.74 -6.09
CA PRO A 31 -6.84 11.12 -5.87
C PRO A 31 -7.38 11.66 -4.53
N ARG A 32 -6.57 12.45 -3.82
CA ARG A 32 -6.90 12.96 -2.47
C ARG A 32 -8.13 13.87 -2.41
N ASN A 33 -8.54 14.44 -3.54
CA ASN A 33 -9.73 15.29 -3.62
C ASN A 33 -11.04 14.51 -3.77
N ILE A 34 -10.99 13.18 -3.84
CA ILE A 34 -12.18 12.33 -3.93
C ILE A 34 -12.87 12.24 -2.57
N GLN A 35 -14.16 12.53 -2.55
CA GLN A 35 -14.98 12.39 -1.34
C GLN A 35 -15.34 10.93 -1.08
N PRO A 36 -15.43 10.46 0.19
CA PRO A 36 -15.81 9.09 0.55
C PRO A 36 -17.08 8.55 -0.14
N LYS A 37 -18.05 9.42 -0.41
CA LYS A 37 -19.29 9.07 -1.14
C LYS A 37 -19.04 8.45 -2.51
N PHE A 38 -17.88 8.70 -3.12
CA PHE A 38 -17.47 8.10 -4.38
C PHE A 38 -17.49 6.57 -4.33
N LEU A 39 -17.15 5.98 -3.18
CA LEU A 39 -17.13 4.53 -2.98
C LEU A 39 -18.49 3.87 -3.26
N LEU A 40 -19.60 4.60 -3.09
CA LEU A 40 -20.95 4.11 -3.36
C LEU A 40 -21.23 3.87 -4.85
N GLN A 41 -20.42 4.41 -5.76
CA GLN A 41 -20.56 4.15 -7.19
C GLN A 41 -20.27 2.68 -7.56
N GLY A 42 -19.50 1.97 -6.73
CA GLY A 42 -19.22 0.54 -6.90
C GLY A 42 -18.47 0.20 -8.20
N LYS A 43 -17.86 1.19 -8.85
CA LYS A 43 -17.13 1.02 -10.11
C LYS A 43 -15.64 1.27 -9.87
N PRO A 44 -14.76 0.33 -10.20
CA PRO A 44 -13.32 0.57 -10.10
C PRO A 44 -12.91 1.69 -11.06
N LEU A 45 -12.09 2.63 -10.59
CA LEU A 45 -11.43 3.60 -11.48
C LEU A 45 -10.32 2.97 -12.31
N LEU A 46 -9.75 1.86 -11.85
CA LEU A 46 -8.64 1.20 -12.52
C LEU A 46 -9.15 0.33 -13.67
N ASN A 47 -8.46 0.44 -14.81
CA ASN A 47 -8.73 -0.38 -15.98
C ASN A 47 -8.61 -1.87 -15.63
N LYS A 48 -9.49 -2.70 -16.21
CA LYS A 48 -9.34 -4.15 -16.13
C LYS A 48 -8.05 -4.54 -16.85
N VAL A 49 -7.15 -5.18 -16.11
CA VAL A 49 -5.91 -5.75 -16.65
C VAL A 49 -6.00 -7.27 -16.64
N TYR A 50 -5.55 -7.92 -17.71
CA TYR A 50 -5.36 -9.36 -17.69
C TYR A 50 -4.10 -9.67 -16.87
N PHE A 51 -4.24 -10.47 -15.82
CA PHE A 51 -3.12 -10.84 -14.95
C PHE A 51 -3.23 -12.28 -14.49
N LYS A 52 -2.08 -12.88 -14.17
CA LYS A 52 -1.99 -14.18 -13.47
C LYS A 52 -1.28 -13.96 -12.15
N ALA A 53 -1.92 -14.35 -11.06
CA ALA A 53 -1.35 -14.25 -9.72
C ALA A 53 -1.11 -15.63 -9.09
N LYS A 54 -0.15 -15.68 -8.18
CA LYS A 54 0.18 -16.77 -7.24
C LYS A 54 0.47 -16.13 -5.88
N SER A 55 0.35 -16.89 -4.81
CA SER A 55 0.57 -16.43 -3.43
C SER A 55 1.23 -17.54 -2.61
N ASP A 56 2.06 -17.15 -1.66
CA ASP A 56 2.73 -18.05 -0.70
C ASP A 56 2.76 -17.42 0.70
N PHE A 57 3.11 -18.24 1.71
CA PHE A 57 3.25 -17.82 3.10
C PHE A 57 4.70 -17.99 3.56
N VAL A 58 5.25 -16.95 4.19
CA VAL A 58 6.63 -16.93 4.70
C VAL A 58 6.62 -17.24 6.21
N LYS A 59 7.39 -18.25 6.64
CA LYS A 59 7.51 -18.64 8.07
C LYS A 59 8.81 -18.15 8.71
N GLU A 60 9.87 -18.02 7.92
CA GLU A 60 11.18 -17.51 8.33
C GLU A 60 11.63 -16.42 7.34
N PRO A 61 12.41 -15.41 7.77
CA PRO A 61 12.89 -14.37 6.87
C PRO A 61 13.64 -14.94 5.66
N ILE A 62 13.30 -14.44 4.47
CA ILE A 62 13.99 -14.80 3.22
C ILE A 62 15.42 -14.24 3.29
N LYS A 63 16.42 -15.06 2.93
CA LYS A 63 17.83 -14.66 2.93
C LYS A 63 18.07 -13.56 1.88
N GLU A 64 19.01 -12.66 2.16
CA GLU A 64 19.33 -11.52 1.28
C GLU A 64 19.65 -11.94 -0.16
N HIS A 65 20.54 -12.91 -0.36
CA HIS A 65 20.85 -13.42 -1.71
C HIS A 65 19.66 -14.02 -2.46
N ALA A 66 18.63 -14.50 -1.75
CA ALA A 66 17.41 -15.00 -2.38
C ALA A 66 16.49 -13.84 -2.81
N LEU A 67 16.54 -12.70 -2.10
CA LEU A 67 15.88 -11.47 -2.54
C LEU A 67 16.60 -10.85 -3.75
N GLU A 68 17.93 -10.89 -3.78
CA GLU A 68 18.72 -10.45 -4.94
C GLU A 68 18.39 -11.24 -6.21
N GLY A 69 18.07 -12.53 -6.09
CA GLY A 69 17.61 -13.35 -7.23
C GLY A 69 16.19 -13.03 -7.72
N ILE A 70 15.39 -12.29 -6.94
CA ILE A 70 14.06 -11.81 -7.34
C ILE A 70 14.15 -10.45 -8.05
N TRP A 71 15.16 -9.64 -7.71
CA TRP A 71 15.35 -8.31 -8.29
C TRP A 71 16.07 -8.35 -9.64
#